data_AF-A0A9D7T0U8-F1
#
_entry.id   AF-A0A9D7T0U8-F1
#
_cell.length_a   1.000
_cell.length_b   1.000
_cell.length_c   1.000
_cell.angle_alpha   90.00
_cell.angle_beta   90.00
_cell.angle_gamma   90.00
#
_symmetry.space_group_name_H-M   'P 1'
#
loop_
_entity.id
_entity.type
_entity.pdbx_description
1 polymer ?
#
loop_
_entity_poly.entity_id
_entity_poly.type
_entity_poly.pdbx_seq_one_letter_code
_entity_poly.pdbx_strand_id
1 'polypeptide(L)'
;MESEIKASLIALLNGIKLADGKIIVEATARLDDIAERGRSGLHPQLVHFLERRSYNKALMFLGGETDIPAGICGGGKGQSSTI
;
A
#
# COMPACT_ATOMS: atom_id res chain seq x y z
N MET A 1 15.28 -3.00 -1.79
CA MET A 1 14.33 -2.17 -1.05
C MET A 1 13.00 -1.97 -1.79
N GLU A 2 12.91 -1.21 -2.89
CA GLU A 2 11.62 -1.02 -3.61
C GLU A 2 10.99 -2.34 -4.09
N SER A 3 11.80 -3.28 -4.58
CA SER A 3 11.33 -4.64 -4.94
C SER A 3 10.76 -5.41 -3.74
N GLU A 4 11.29 -5.20 -2.54
CA GLU A 4 10.81 -5.85 -1.30
C GLU A 4 9.52 -5.20 -0.81
N ILE A 5 9.40 -3.87 -0.94
CA ILE A 5 8.15 -3.15 -0.70
C ILE A 5 7.07 -3.67 -1.65
N LYS A 6 7.38 -3.77 -2.95
CA LYS A 6 6.46 -4.30 -3.96
C LYS A 6 5.98 -5.71 -3.63
N ALA A 7 6.90 -6.61 -3.29
CA ALA A 7 6.57 -7.98 -2.88
C ALA A 7 5.67 -8.01 -1.63
N SER A 8 5.96 -7.18 -0.64
CA SER A 8 5.19 -7.10 0.61
C SER A 8 3.80 -6.51 0.38
N LEU A 9 3.66 -5.51 -0.50
CA LEU A 9 2.36 -4.97 -0.91
C LEU A 9 1.50 -6.02 -1.64
N ILE A 10 2.10 -6.81 -2.54
CA ILE A 10 1.41 -7.91 -3.22
C ILE A 10 0.94 -8.96 -2.20
N ALA A 11 1.81 -9.36 -1.28
CA ALA A 11 1.46 -10.31 -0.22
C ALA A 11 0.32 -9.79 0.66
N LEU A 12 0.38 -8.52 1.08
CA LEU A 12 -0.66 -7.87 1.89
C LEU A 12 -2.01 -7.86 1.16
N LEU A 13 -2.04 -7.40 -0.09
CA LEU A 13 -3.28 -7.32 -0.86
C LEU A 13 -3.88 -8.71 -1.14
N ASN A 14 -3.04 -9.72 -1.35
CA ASN A 14 -3.49 -11.10 -1.47
C ASN A 14 -4.03 -11.64 -0.14
N GLY A 15 -3.36 -11.36 0.99
CA GLY A 15 -3.84 -11.70 2.32
C GLY A 15 -5.21 -11.09 2.63
N ILE A 16 -5.41 -9.82 2.27
CA ILE A 16 -6.72 -9.14 2.38
C ILE A 16 -7.77 -9.84 1.55
N LYS A 17 -7.48 -10.17 0.28
CA LYS A 17 -8.42 -10.88 -0.62
C LYS A 17 -8.80 -12.26 -0.09
N LEU A 18 -7.88 -12.96 0.55
CA LEU A 18 -8.08 -14.30 1.10
C LEU A 18 -8.59 -14.29 2.55
N ALA A 19 -8.74 -13.12 3.17
CA ALA A 19 -9.01 -12.95 4.60
C ALA A 19 -7.99 -13.69 5.50
N ASP A 20 -6.74 -13.80 5.06
CA ASP A 20 -5.66 -14.41 5.83
C ASP A 20 -5.04 -13.38 6.79
N GLY A 21 -5.55 -13.38 8.02
CA GLY A 21 -5.09 -12.46 9.07
C GLY A 21 -3.61 -12.58 9.40
N LYS A 22 -3.01 -13.77 9.24
CA LYS A 22 -1.58 -13.97 9.52
C LYS A 22 -0.74 -13.26 8.46
N ILE A 23 -1.05 -13.47 7.18
CA ILE A 23 -0.34 -12.81 6.07
C ILE A 23 -0.50 -11.29 6.16
N ILE A 24 -1.69 -10.80 6.52
CA ILE A 24 -1.93 -9.36 6.68
C ILE A 24 -0.99 -8.78 7.73
N VAL A 25 -0.94 -9.38 8.93
CA VAL A 25 -0.08 -8.89 10.02
C VAL A 25 1.40 -8.95 9.64
N GLU A 26 1.87 -10.07 9.09
CA GLU A 26 3.26 -10.25 8.70
C GLU A 26 3.69 -9.27 7.60
N ALA A 27 2.85 -9.07 6.57
CA ALA A 27 3.16 -8.17 5.47
C ALA A 27 3.10 -6.69 5.91
N THR A 28 2.16 -6.30 6.78
CA THR A 28 2.12 -4.95 7.33
C THR A 28 3.35 -4.66 8.20
N ALA A 29 3.72 -5.56 9.12
CA ALA A 29 4.91 -5.38 9.95
C ALA A 29 6.19 -5.26 9.11
N ARG A 30 6.30 -6.05 8.03
CA ARG A 30 7.42 -5.97 7.10
C ARG A 30 7.46 -4.65 6.33
N LEU A 31 6.31 -4.11 5.93
CA LEU A 31 6.24 -2.81 5.26
C LEU A 31 6.66 -1.67 6.20
N ASP A 32 6.22 -1.71 7.46
CA ASP A 32 6.58 -0.70 8.46
C ASP A 32 8.10 -0.71 8.70
N ASP A 33 8.69 -1.88 8.93
CA ASP A 33 10.14 -2.03 9.15
C ASP A 33 10.98 -1.59 7.93
N ILE A 34 10.57 -1.94 6.71
CA ILE A 34 11.29 -1.48 5.50
C ILE A 34 11.16 0.05 5.35
N ALA A 35 10.00 0.62 5.63
CA ALA A 35 9.78 2.07 5.52
C ALA A 35 10.61 2.84 6.56
N GLU A 36 10.70 2.35 7.80
CA GLU A 36 11.53 2.94 8.85
C GLU A 36 13.02 2.90 8.51
N ARG A 37 13.51 1.73 8.05
CA ARG A 37 14.93 1.56 7.66
C ARG A 37 15.31 2.33 6.39
N GLY A 38 14.34 2.53 5.49
CA GLY A 38 14.56 3.07 4.14
C GLY A 38 14.22 4.53 3.94
N ARG A 39 13.62 5.22 4.93
CA ARG A 39 12.97 6.53 4.73
C ARG A 39 13.83 7.56 3.99
N SER A 40 15.13 7.61 4.26
CA SER A 40 16.08 8.56 3.66
C SER A 40 16.37 8.30 2.17
N GLY A 41 16.15 7.08 1.69
CA GLY A 41 16.43 6.64 0.31
C GLY A 41 15.20 6.29 -0.51
N LEU A 42 14.00 6.37 0.06
CA LEU A 42 12.75 6.10 -0.64
C LEU A 42 12.19 7.37 -1.28
N HIS A 43 11.49 7.20 -2.40
CA HIS A 43 10.81 8.30 -3.05
C HIS A 43 9.75 8.92 -2.10
N PRO A 44 9.68 10.26 -1.94
CA PRO A 44 8.77 10.89 -0.98
C PRO A 44 7.29 10.51 -1.18
N GLN A 45 6.88 10.31 -2.43
CA GLN A 45 5.51 9.87 -2.74
C GLN A 45 5.24 8.43 -2.28
N LEU A 46 6.23 7.54 -2.38
CA LEU A 46 6.12 6.17 -1.89
C LEU A 46 6.02 6.16 -0.36
N VAL A 47 6.87 6.94 0.32
CA VAL A 47 6.80 7.12 1.78
C VAL A 47 5.42 7.61 2.18
N HIS A 48 4.89 8.63 1.51
CA HIS A 48 3.56 9.17 1.76
C HIS A 48 2.46 8.10 1.65
N PHE A 49 2.49 7.26 0.61
CA PHE A 49 1.50 6.20 0.46
C PHE A 49 1.60 5.14 1.55
N LEU A 50 2.81 4.75 1.94
CA LEU A 50 3.05 3.77 3.00
C LEU A 50 2.56 4.29 4.36
N GLU A 51 2.89 5.53 4.72
CA GLU A 51 2.44 6.19 5.96
C GLU A 51 0.92 6.31 6.05
N ARG A 52 0.25 6.54 4.91
CA ARG A 52 -1.22 6.62 4.83
C ARG A 52 -1.90 5.28 4.59
N ARG A 53 -1.17 4.16 4.65
CA ARG A 53 -1.66 2.81 4.33
C ARG A 53 -2.40 2.73 2.99
N SER A 54 -2.00 3.56 2.03
CA SER A 54 -2.53 3.59 0.67
C SER A 54 -1.86 2.54 -0.21
N TYR A 55 -1.97 1.27 0.19
CA TYR A 55 -1.18 0.16 -0.36
C TYR A 55 -1.38 -0.06 -1.87
N ASN A 56 -2.61 0.11 -2.38
CA ASN A 56 -2.86 0.04 -3.82
C ASN A 56 -2.11 1.14 -4.59
N LYS A 57 -2.09 2.37 -4.06
CA LYS A 57 -1.37 3.49 -4.70
C LYS A 57 0.14 3.30 -4.65
N ALA A 58 0.66 2.77 -3.54
CA ALA A 58 2.06 2.39 -3.44
C ALA A 58 2.43 1.33 -4.49
N LEU A 59 1.54 0.34 -4.73
CA LEU A 59 1.77 -0.69 -5.73
C LEU A 59 1.72 -0.13 -7.16
N MET A 60 0.75 0.75 -7.47
CA MET A 60 0.65 1.45 -8.76
C MET A 60 1.89 2.32 -9.02
N PHE A 61 2.36 3.06 -8.01
CA PHE A 61 3.60 3.84 -8.08
C PHE A 61 4.81 2.98 -8.42
N LEU A 62 4.98 1.85 -7.73
CA LEU A 62 6.05 0.88 -8.01
C LEU A 62 5.82 0.07 -9.32
N GLY A 63 4.66 0.24 -9.95
CA GLY A 63 4.34 -0.25 -11.29
C GLY A 63 4.74 0.72 -12.40
N GLY A 64 5.12 1.96 -12.07
CA GLY A 64 5.42 3.02 -13.04
C GLY A 64 4.18 3.78 -13.53
N GLU A 65 3.02 3.61 -12.89
CA GLU A 65 1.83 4.41 -13.23
C GLU A 65 2.04 5.87 -12.83
N THR A 66 1.82 6.76 -13.79
CA THR A 66 2.01 8.20 -13.63
C THR A 66 0.71 8.94 -13.27
N ASP A 67 -0.45 8.34 -13.56
CA ASP A 67 -1.77 8.88 -13.25
C ASP A 67 -2.43 8.10 -12.11
N ILE A 68 -1.83 8.19 -10.92
CA ILE A 68 -2.37 7.52 -9.72
C ILE A 68 -3.54 8.36 -9.18
N PRO A 69 -4.78 7.87 -9.21
CA PRO A 69 -5.94 8.69 -8.91
C PRO A 69 -5.92 9.26 -7.49
N ALA A 70 -6.19 10.55 -7.37
CA ALA A 70 -6.37 11.24 -6.11
C ALA A 70 -7.81 11.03 -5.58
N GLY A 71 -8.14 9.83 -5.10
CA GLY A 71 -9.46 9.57 -4.52
C GLY A 71 -9.57 8.22 -3.80
N ILE A 72 -10.30 8.25 -2.67
CA ILE A 72 -10.76 7.18 -1.77
C ILE A 72 -9.71 6.13 -1.33
N CYS A 73 -9.14 6.40 -0.15
CA CYS A 73 -8.37 5.47 0.68
C CYS A 73 -9.18 4.19 0.98
N GLY A 74 -8.54 3.02 0.88
CA GLY A 74 -9.16 1.74 1.15
C GLY A 74 -9.64 1.64 2.61
N GLY A 75 -10.95 1.68 2.79
CA GLY A 75 -11.59 1.46 4.09
C GLY A 75 -13.05 1.92 4.13
N GLY A 76 -13.96 1.14 3.55
CA GLY A 76 -15.39 1.12 3.90
C GLY A 76 -16.28 2.31 3.47
N LYS A 77 -17.27 2.01 2.61
CA LYS A 77 -18.53 2.74 2.35
C LYS A 77 -18.57 4.28 2.39
N GLY A 78 -18.85 4.87 1.23
CA GLY A 78 -19.44 6.20 1.02
C GLY A 78 -19.13 6.63 -0.42
N GLN A 79 -20.08 6.63 -1.37
CA GLN A 79 -21.32 7.40 -1.32
C GLN A 79 -22.47 6.64 -2.03
N SER A 80 -23.62 6.61 -1.37
CA SER A 80 -24.91 6.65 -2.06
C SER A 80 -25.15 8.08 -2.53
N SER A 81 -25.56 8.26 -3.79
CA SER A 81 -26.42 9.33 -4.32
C SER A 81 -26.64 8.97 -5.80
N THR A 82 -27.78 8.36 -6.13
CA THR A 82 -28.93 9.02 -6.79
C THR A 82 -28.61 9.37 -8.24
N ILE A 83 -29.16 8.62 -9.19
CA ILE A 83 -30.36 8.98 -9.97
C ILE A 83 -31.13 7.69 -10.27
#